data_AF-A0A2G4T2X8-F1
#
_entry.id   AF-A0A2G4T2X8-F1
#
_cell.length_a   1.000
_cell.length_b   1.000
_cell.length_c   1.000
_cell.angle_alpha   90.00
_cell.angle_beta   90.00
_cell.angle_gamma   90.00
#
_symmetry.space_group_name_H-M   'P 1'
#
loop_
_entity.id
_entity.type
_entity.pdbx_description
1 polymer ?
#
loop_
_entity_poly.entity_id
_entity_poly.type
_entity_poly.pdbx_seq_one_letter_code
_entity_poly.pdbx_strand_id
1 'polypeptide(L)'
;MKLSLSALFLVAAFVNVQAASSDKSSNSNIICTRPNNRGSGSGLGWRGFCCKTDDDCHESCIKGKCNGRVDPKYASPINDGTCIDTGNIGSRTGEGWGNFCCETSEDCREDCVKGKCTGKTHCILPKNQGKGSGQGWKDYCCKNSDDCRDSCIKGRCTGKPNPKFA
;
A
#
# COMPACT_ATOMS: atom_id res chain seq x y z
N MET A 1 -66.22 36.38 -2.30
CA MET A 1 -65.69 35.49 -1.25
C MET A 1 -64.17 35.63 -1.26
N LYS A 2 -63.58 35.89 -0.07
CA LYS A 2 -62.14 35.91 0.19
C LYS A 2 -61.53 34.53 -0.09
N LEU A 3 -60.25 34.49 -0.47
CA LEU A 3 -59.21 33.48 -0.12
C LEU A 3 -57.98 33.77 -1.02
N SER A 4 -57.07 34.63 -0.59
CA SER A 4 -55.93 34.36 0.31
C SER A 4 -54.71 33.78 -0.41
N LEU A 5 -53.71 34.65 -0.54
CA LEU A 5 -52.27 34.45 -0.73
C LEU A 5 -51.72 33.10 -0.22
N SER A 6 -50.78 32.52 -0.96
CA SER A 6 -49.56 31.93 -0.40
C SER A 6 -48.48 31.77 -1.47
N ALA A 7 -47.57 32.75 -1.51
CA ALA A 7 -46.28 32.62 -2.17
C ALA A 7 -45.42 31.67 -1.31
N LEU A 8 -45.03 30.53 -1.86
CA LEU A 8 -44.08 29.62 -1.23
C LEU A 8 -42.68 30.26 -1.32
N PHE A 9 -42.19 30.77 -0.20
CA PHE A 9 -40.78 31.12 -0.05
C PHE A 9 -39.97 29.83 0.08
N LEU A 10 -39.21 29.49 -0.96
CA LEU A 10 -38.11 28.53 -0.88
C LEU A 10 -36.96 29.17 -0.10
N VAL A 11 -36.88 28.87 1.19
CA VAL A 11 -35.71 29.19 2.01
C VAL A 11 -34.61 28.20 1.61
N ALA A 12 -33.68 28.66 0.77
CA ALA A 12 -32.43 27.95 0.55
C ALA A 12 -31.61 28.04 1.84
N ALA A 13 -31.56 26.94 2.59
CA ALA A 13 -30.63 26.78 3.69
C ALA A 13 -29.21 26.67 3.09
N PHE A 14 -28.45 27.75 3.14
CA PHE A 14 -27.02 27.71 2.88
C PHE A 14 -26.37 26.87 3.99
N VAL A 15 -25.96 25.66 3.66
CA VAL A 15 -25.07 24.87 4.51
C VAL A 15 -23.71 25.57 4.47
N ASN A 16 -23.41 26.33 5.52
CA ASN A 16 -22.07 26.85 5.75
C ASN A 16 -21.16 25.65 6.05
N VAL A 17 -20.48 25.13 5.02
CA VAL A 17 -19.28 24.31 5.23
C VAL A 17 -18.22 25.25 5.80
N GLN A 18 -18.18 25.33 7.12
CA GLN A 18 -17.07 25.91 7.84
C GLN A 18 -15.90 24.94 7.75
N ALA A 19 -15.16 24.98 6.65
CA ALA A 19 -13.80 24.46 6.61
C ALA A 19 -12.90 25.45 7.35
N ALA A 20 -12.93 25.38 8.68
CA ALA A 20 -11.99 26.11 9.51
C ALA A 20 -11.71 25.33 10.80
N SER A 21 -10.58 24.61 10.83
CA SER A 21 -9.59 24.96 11.82
C SER A 21 -8.20 24.75 11.24
N SER A 22 -7.55 25.88 10.94
CA SER A 22 -6.11 25.89 11.02
C SER A 22 -5.72 25.85 12.49
N ASP A 23 -5.79 24.67 13.09
CA ASP A 23 -5.12 24.44 14.36
C ASP A 23 -3.62 24.48 14.10
N LYS A 24 -3.06 25.69 14.24
CA LYS A 24 -1.67 25.85 14.66
C LYS A 24 -1.56 25.23 16.05
N SER A 25 -1.36 23.91 16.07
CA SER A 25 -0.91 23.20 17.27
C SER A 25 0.49 23.67 17.61
N SER A 26 0.51 24.80 18.30
CA SER A 26 1.62 25.35 19.03
C SER A 26 1.79 24.48 20.27
N ASN A 27 3.00 23.95 20.45
CA ASN A 27 3.52 23.39 21.70
C ASN A 27 3.13 21.94 22.08
N SER A 28 3.78 20.99 21.42
CA SER A 28 4.27 19.76 22.04
C SER A 28 5.61 19.43 21.37
N ASN A 29 6.59 18.92 22.12
CA ASN A 29 7.86 18.38 21.58
C ASN A 29 7.55 17.11 20.74
N ILE A 30 6.80 17.25 19.64
CA ILE A 30 6.45 16.16 18.75
C ILE A 30 7.67 15.88 17.88
N ILE A 31 8.48 14.92 18.31
CA ILE A 31 9.59 14.38 17.50
C ILE A 31 8.99 13.42 16.47
N CYS A 32 8.91 13.82 15.21
CA CYS A 32 8.46 12.98 14.10
C CYS A 32 9.63 12.39 13.30
N THR A 33 9.39 11.31 12.56
CA THR A 33 10.36 10.75 11.60
C THR A 33 10.62 11.69 10.43
N ARG A 34 9.59 12.40 9.96
CA ARG A 34 9.69 13.34 8.84
C ARG A 34 8.80 14.58 9.04
N PRO A 35 9.37 15.80 9.14
CA PRO A 35 8.59 17.00 9.43
C PRO A 35 7.89 17.61 8.20
N ASN A 36 8.46 17.46 7.00
CA ASN A 36 8.05 18.23 5.82
C ASN A 36 6.70 17.82 5.18
N ASN A 37 6.05 16.73 5.61
CA ASN A 37 4.75 16.31 5.06
C ASN A 37 3.55 17.00 5.73
N ARG A 38 3.76 17.73 6.83
CA ARG A 38 2.70 18.28 7.69
C ARG A 38 1.94 19.44 7.05
N GLY A 39 0.62 19.37 7.03
CA GLY A 39 -0.28 20.40 6.52
C GLY A 39 -0.27 20.52 5.00
N SER A 40 0.24 19.51 4.29
CA SER A 40 0.23 19.44 2.83
C SER A 40 -1.08 18.91 2.27
N GLY A 41 -1.84 18.14 3.06
CA GLY A 41 -3.07 17.48 2.60
C GLY A 41 -2.85 16.47 1.47
N SER A 42 -1.62 15.99 1.28
CA SER A 42 -1.25 15.14 0.14
C SER A 42 -1.66 13.67 0.31
N GLY A 43 -2.01 13.25 1.52
CA GLY A 43 -2.33 11.86 1.85
C GLY A 43 -1.13 10.91 1.77
N LEU A 44 0.10 11.44 1.75
CA LEU A 44 1.35 10.66 1.54
C LEU A 44 2.15 10.42 2.82
N GLY A 45 1.62 10.79 3.98
CA GLY A 45 2.27 10.60 5.27
C GLY A 45 2.22 9.14 5.72
N TRP A 46 3.40 8.54 5.89
CA TRP A 46 3.59 7.20 6.46
C TRP A 46 3.70 7.24 7.97
N ARG A 47 3.58 6.08 8.64
CA ARG A 47 3.65 5.97 10.10
C ARG A 47 4.85 6.73 10.67
N GLY A 48 4.59 7.59 11.65
CA GLY A 48 5.58 8.42 12.35
C GLY A 48 5.92 9.75 11.67
N PHE A 49 5.42 10.02 10.46
CA PHE A 49 5.58 11.32 9.80
C PHE A 49 4.73 12.37 10.52
N CYS A 50 5.15 13.63 10.49
CA CYS A 50 4.34 14.70 11.08
C CYS A 50 3.07 14.94 10.25
N CYS A 51 1.96 15.20 10.95
CA CYS A 51 0.68 15.56 10.36
C CYS A 51 -0.03 16.66 11.16
N LYS A 52 -0.97 17.33 10.51
CA LYS A 52 -1.89 18.32 11.07
C LYS A 52 -3.32 17.77 11.03
N THR A 53 -3.74 17.18 9.92
CA THR A 53 -5.04 16.52 9.75
C THR A 53 -4.85 15.13 9.14
N ASP A 54 -5.92 14.35 9.08
CA ASP A 54 -5.92 13.02 8.45
C ASP A 54 -5.52 13.10 6.96
N ASP A 55 -5.81 14.22 6.29
CA ASP A 55 -5.43 14.46 4.89
C ASP A 55 -3.92 14.48 4.66
N ASP A 56 -3.09 14.61 5.71
CA ASP A 56 -1.64 14.51 5.57
C ASP A 56 -1.15 13.06 5.50
N CYS A 57 -2.00 12.09 5.86
CA CYS A 57 -1.61 10.71 6.12
C CYS A 57 -2.26 9.73 5.15
N HIS A 58 -1.61 8.59 4.99
CA HIS A 58 -2.21 7.45 4.29
C HIS A 58 -3.39 6.82 5.04
N GLU A 59 -3.41 6.94 6.37
CA GLU A 59 -4.49 6.40 7.22
C GLU A 59 -5.10 7.49 8.10
N SER A 60 -4.40 7.92 9.15
CA SER A 60 -4.94 8.92 10.09
C SER A 60 -3.81 9.66 10.82
N CYS A 61 -4.13 10.86 11.29
CA CYS A 61 -3.26 11.72 12.07
C CYS A 61 -3.60 11.63 13.56
N ILE A 62 -2.74 10.97 14.34
CA ILE A 62 -2.93 10.77 15.77
C ILE A 62 -1.87 11.56 16.54
N LYS A 63 -2.30 12.54 17.34
CA LYS A 63 -1.41 13.39 18.17
C LYS A 63 -0.26 14.01 17.35
N GLY A 64 -0.58 14.48 16.14
CA GLY A 64 0.38 15.13 15.23
C GLY A 64 1.36 14.20 14.53
N LYS A 65 1.13 12.87 14.58
CA LYS A 65 1.88 11.87 13.80
C LYS A 65 0.95 10.99 12.99
N CYS A 66 1.34 10.67 11.76
CA CYS A 66 0.62 9.69 10.97
C CYS A 66 0.71 8.31 11.61
N ASN A 67 -0.43 7.63 11.65
CA ASN A 67 -0.57 6.21 11.93
C ASN A 67 -0.42 5.40 10.62
N GLY A 68 -0.35 4.08 10.75
CA GLY A 68 -0.60 3.16 9.66
C GLY A 68 0.64 2.41 9.20
N ARG A 69 0.77 2.30 7.87
CA ARG A 69 1.91 1.62 7.25
C ARG A 69 3.23 2.35 7.40
N VAL A 70 4.32 1.60 7.54
CA VAL A 70 5.69 2.12 7.45
C VAL A 70 6.07 2.43 6.00
N ASP A 71 6.87 3.47 5.80
CA ASP A 71 7.46 3.75 4.49
C ASP A 71 8.45 2.62 4.14
N PRO A 72 8.21 1.82 3.10
CA PRO A 72 9.10 0.71 2.73
C PRO A 72 10.54 1.16 2.44
N LYS A 73 10.72 2.43 2.04
CA LYS A 73 12.05 3.03 1.82
C LYS A 73 12.84 3.24 3.11
N TYR A 74 12.15 3.45 4.23
CA TYR A 74 12.77 3.78 5.53
C TYR A 74 12.51 2.72 6.60
N ALA A 75 11.81 1.66 6.25
CA ALA A 75 11.56 0.58 7.17
C ALA A 75 12.88 -0.07 7.58
N SER A 76 13.07 -0.18 8.89
CA SER A 76 14.22 -0.89 9.44
C SER A 76 14.03 -2.40 9.23
N PRO A 77 15.12 -3.15 8.98
CA PRO A 77 15.10 -4.59 9.07
C PRO A 77 14.46 -5.02 10.39
N ILE A 78 13.65 -6.07 10.36
CA ILE A 78 13.14 -6.67 11.59
C ILE A 78 14.36 -7.16 12.37
N ASN A 79 14.51 -6.70 13.61
CA ASN A 79 15.74 -6.81 14.43
C ASN A 79 16.22 -8.24 14.71
N ASP A 80 15.55 -9.27 14.21
CA ASP A 80 16.01 -10.66 14.26
C ASP A 80 16.99 -11.02 13.13
N GLY A 81 17.30 -10.06 12.24
CA GLY A 81 18.27 -10.24 11.15
C GLY A 81 17.79 -11.19 10.05
N THR A 82 16.54 -11.63 10.10
CA THR A 82 16.03 -12.55 9.09
C THR A 82 15.81 -11.83 7.77
N CYS A 83 15.47 -10.54 7.77
CA CYS A 83 14.91 -9.90 6.60
C CYS A 83 15.73 -8.71 6.08
N ILE A 84 16.25 -8.85 4.85
CA ILE A 84 17.20 -7.92 4.22
C ILE A 84 16.56 -7.10 3.08
N ASP A 85 15.44 -7.57 2.52
CA ASP A 85 14.72 -6.92 1.42
C ASP A 85 13.45 -6.21 1.91
N THR A 86 13.62 -4.98 2.40
CA THR A 86 12.56 -4.18 3.03
C THR A 86 11.55 -3.60 2.03
N GLY A 87 11.67 -3.87 0.72
CA GLY A 87 10.85 -3.21 -0.30
C GLY A 87 9.33 -3.44 -0.18
N ASN A 88 8.88 -4.48 0.54
CA ASN A 88 7.46 -4.82 0.72
C ASN A 88 6.94 -4.67 2.14
N ILE A 89 7.77 -4.28 3.10
CA ILE A 89 7.37 -4.22 4.51
C ILE A 89 6.37 -3.09 4.75
N GLY A 90 5.25 -3.40 5.40
CA GLY A 90 4.18 -2.45 5.65
C GLY A 90 3.50 -1.95 4.38
N SER A 91 3.75 -2.54 3.21
CA SER A 91 3.10 -2.12 1.96
C SER A 91 1.60 -2.41 1.97
N ARG A 92 1.17 -3.48 2.67
CA ARG A 92 -0.20 -4.02 2.69
C ARG A 92 -0.81 -4.23 1.30
N THR A 93 0.01 -4.54 0.30
CA THR A 93 -0.46 -4.76 -1.08
C THR A 93 -0.93 -6.19 -1.32
N GLY A 94 -0.60 -7.13 -0.43
CA GLY A 94 -0.80 -8.57 -0.63
C GLY A 94 0.10 -9.16 -1.72
N GLU A 95 1.17 -8.46 -2.13
CA GLU A 95 2.01 -8.87 -3.26
C GLU A 95 3.36 -9.50 -2.85
N GLY A 96 3.68 -9.51 -1.56
CA GLY A 96 4.90 -10.09 -1.02
C GLY A 96 5.01 -11.58 -1.32
N TRP A 97 6.10 -11.96 -1.99
CA TRP A 97 6.43 -13.35 -2.30
C TRP A 97 7.21 -14.01 -1.16
N GLY A 98 7.31 -15.33 -1.17
CA GLY A 98 8.10 -16.08 -0.20
C GLY A 98 9.51 -15.47 0.00
N ASN A 99 9.91 -15.31 1.26
CA ASN A 99 11.12 -14.64 1.77
C ASN A 99 11.16 -13.11 1.72
N PHE A 100 10.15 -12.43 1.16
CA PHE A 100 10.10 -10.96 1.20
C PHE A 100 9.79 -10.48 2.62
N CYS A 101 10.25 -9.26 2.97
CA CYS A 101 9.93 -8.70 4.27
C CYS A 101 8.47 -8.30 4.41
N CYS A 102 7.91 -8.57 5.58
CA CYS A 102 6.55 -8.23 5.94
C CYS A 102 6.49 -7.80 7.40
N GLU A 103 5.59 -6.85 7.67
CA GLU A 103 5.17 -6.47 9.02
C GLU A 103 3.95 -7.31 9.44
N THR A 104 3.04 -7.55 8.49
CA THR A 104 1.80 -8.32 8.70
C THR A 104 1.51 -9.21 7.49
N SER A 105 0.59 -10.17 7.61
CA SER A 105 0.18 -11.02 6.48
C SER A 105 -0.46 -10.22 5.33
N GLU A 106 -0.93 -9.00 5.56
CA GLU A 106 -1.44 -8.11 4.49
C GLU A 106 -0.34 -7.68 3.51
N ASP A 107 0.94 -7.79 3.89
CA ASP A 107 2.06 -7.54 2.99
C ASP A 107 2.29 -8.70 2.00
N CYS A 108 1.72 -9.88 2.27
CA CYS A 108 2.08 -11.14 1.63
C CYS A 108 0.95 -11.71 0.77
N ARG A 109 1.32 -12.52 -0.23
CA ARG A 109 0.36 -13.35 -0.98
C ARG A 109 -0.18 -14.51 -0.15
N GLU A 110 0.61 -14.95 0.83
CA GLU A 110 0.25 -15.97 1.82
C GLU A 110 0.39 -15.36 3.22
N ASP A 111 1.19 -15.94 4.12
CA ASP A 111 1.29 -15.45 5.50
C ASP A 111 2.59 -14.70 5.78
N CYS A 112 2.58 -13.82 6.77
CA CYS A 112 3.80 -13.26 7.35
C CYS A 112 4.20 -14.03 8.60
N VAL A 113 5.33 -14.74 8.55
CA VAL A 113 5.85 -15.53 9.67
C VAL A 113 7.27 -15.10 9.97
N LYS A 114 7.52 -14.67 11.22
CA LYS A 114 8.84 -14.18 11.66
C LYS A 114 9.43 -13.12 10.71
N GLY A 115 8.60 -12.15 10.33
CA GLY A 115 9.02 -11.03 9.48
C GLY A 115 9.24 -11.36 8.00
N LYS A 116 8.89 -12.56 7.55
CA LYS A 116 8.98 -12.99 6.15
C LYS A 116 7.66 -13.54 5.63
N CYS A 117 7.36 -13.18 4.39
CA CYS A 117 6.30 -13.83 3.66
C CYS A 117 6.61 -15.32 3.46
N THR A 118 5.63 -16.16 3.72
CA THR A 118 5.66 -17.60 3.46
C THR A 118 5.27 -17.87 2.00
N GLY A 119 5.20 -19.15 1.66
CA GLY A 119 4.82 -19.59 0.33
C GLY A 119 5.98 -19.53 -0.65
N LYS A 120 5.64 -19.55 -1.94
CA LYS A 120 6.63 -19.67 -3.00
C LYS A 120 7.42 -18.37 -3.17
N THR A 121 8.74 -18.50 -3.30
CA THR A 121 9.61 -17.39 -3.70
C THR A 121 9.21 -16.84 -5.07
N HIS A 122 9.64 -15.61 -5.35
CA HIS A 122 9.42 -14.94 -6.63
C HIS A 122 9.71 -15.89 -7.82
N CYS A 123 8.91 -15.77 -8.87
CA CYS A 123 9.08 -16.53 -10.10
C CYS A 123 10.48 -16.31 -10.72
N ILE A 124 10.99 -17.33 -11.41
CA ILE A 124 12.29 -17.31 -12.05
C ILE A 124 12.19 -16.44 -13.32
N LEU A 125 13.15 -15.56 -13.60
CA LEU A 125 13.24 -14.80 -14.86
C LEU A 125 12.02 -13.91 -15.20
N PRO A 126 11.94 -12.67 -14.65
CA PRO A 126 10.89 -11.69 -14.99
C PRO A 126 10.87 -11.26 -16.45
N LYS A 127 11.95 -11.49 -17.21
CA LYS A 127 12.09 -11.03 -18.60
C LYS A 127 11.07 -11.60 -19.58
N ASN A 128 10.33 -12.66 -19.23
CA ASN A 128 9.34 -13.30 -20.11
C ASN A 128 7.91 -12.79 -19.86
N GLN A 129 7.69 -12.11 -18.74
CA GLN A 129 6.37 -11.70 -18.28
C GLN A 129 5.75 -10.62 -19.19
N GLY A 130 4.50 -10.85 -19.62
CA GLY A 130 3.72 -9.91 -20.44
C GLY A 130 4.20 -9.78 -21.89
N LYS A 131 5.03 -10.70 -22.37
CA LYS A 131 5.53 -10.71 -23.75
C LYS A 131 4.73 -11.60 -24.68
N GLY A 132 3.88 -12.49 -24.14
CA GLY A 132 3.10 -13.43 -24.94
C GLY A 132 3.96 -14.35 -25.81
N SER A 133 5.19 -14.64 -25.39
CA SER A 133 6.16 -15.35 -26.22
C SER A 133 5.93 -16.86 -26.26
N GLY A 134 5.15 -17.40 -25.33
CA GLY A 134 4.94 -18.84 -25.15
C GLY A 134 6.21 -19.60 -24.74
N GLN A 135 7.24 -18.92 -24.23
CA GLN A 135 8.55 -19.51 -23.96
C GLN A 135 8.82 -19.80 -22.48
N GLY A 136 7.93 -19.37 -21.58
CA GLY A 136 8.07 -19.56 -20.15
C GLY A 136 8.08 -21.05 -19.74
N TRP A 137 9.16 -21.48 -19.10
CA TRP A 137 9.28 -22.81 -18.49
C TRP A 137 8.67 -22.83 -17.09
N LYS A 138 8.53 -24.01 -16.48
CA LYS A 138 8.04 -24.14 -15.09
C LYS A 138 8.75 -23.13 -14.18
N ASP A 139 7.95 -22.47 -13.35
CA ASP A 139 8.34 -21.46 -12.36
C ASP A 139 8.78 -20.11 -12.94
N TYR A 140 8.76 -19.93 -14.26
CA TYR A 140 9.05 -18.63 -14.87
C TYR A 140 7.96 -17.60 -14.61
N CYS A 141 8.30 -16.31 -14.60
CA CYS A 141 7.32 -15.23 -14.42
C CYS A 141 6.38 -15.08 -15.62
N CYS A 142 5.08 -14.92 -15.34
CA CYS A 142 4.04 -14.69 -16.34
C CYS A 142 2.96 -13.70 -15.86
N LYS A 143 2.33 -13.02 -16.82
CA LYS A 143 1.17 -12.14 -16.66
C LYS A 143 -0.10 -12.89 -17.04
N ASN A 144 -0.05 -13.68 -18.11
CA ASN A 144 -1.11 -14.58 -18.55
C ASN A 144 -0.51 -15.87 -19.15
N SER A 145 -1.36 -16.80 -19.58
CA SER A 145 -0.90 -18.08 -20.12
C SER A 145 -0.10 -17.96 -21.42
N ASP A 146 -0.22 -16.85 -22.15
CA ASP A 146 0.54 -16.62 -23.39
C ASP A 146 2.03 -16.43 -23.13
N ASP A 147 2.44 -16.10 -21.91
CA ASP A 147 3.86 -16.02 -21.54
C ASP A 147 4.50 -17.40 -21.35
N CYS A 148 3.68 -18.46 -21.23
CA CYS A 148 4.09 -19.78 -20.79
C CYS A 148 4.01 -20.82 -21.91
N ARG A 149 4.82 -21.87 -21.78
CA ARG A 149 4.71 -23.08 -22.63
C ARG A 149 3.49 -23.93 -22.30
N ASP A 150 2.94 -23.74 -21.11
CA ASP A 150 1.79 -24.48 -20.59
C ASP A 150 0.74 -23.48 -20.08
N SER A 151 0.64 -23.25 -18.77
CA SER A 151 -0.33 -22.32 -18.19
C SER A 151 0.32 -21.38 -17.18
N CYS A 152 -0.23 -20.17 -17.04
CA CYS A 152 0.16 -19.22 -16.00
C CYS A 152 -0.78 -19.33 -14.79
N ILE A 153 -0.25 -19.74 -13.64
CA ILE A 153 -1.02 -19.85 -12.39
C ILE A 153 -0.33 -19.02 -11.32
N LYS A 154 -1.06 -18.05 -10.75
CA LYS A 154 -0.56 -17.13 -9.71
C LYS A 154 0.79 -16.50 -10.10
N GLY A 155 0.91 -16.01 -11.34
CA GLY A 155 2.12 -15.34 -11.84
C GLY A 155 3.29 -16.26 -12.17
N ARG A 156 3.10 -17.59 -12.17
CA ARG A 156 4.12 -18.60 -12.53
C ARG A 156 3.67 -19.50 -13.65
N CYS A 157 4.57 -19.73 -14.60
CA CYS A 157 4.40 -20.76 -15.60
C CYS A 157 4.45 -22.15 -14.95
N THR A 158 3.57 -23.03 -15.42
CA THR A 158 3.47 -24.43 -15.02
C THR A 158 4.16 -25.34 -16.06
N GLY A 159 4.03 -26.65 -15.91
CA GLY A 159 4.58 -27.62 -16.86
C GLY A 159 6.00 -28.08 -16.54
N LYS A 160 6.81 -28.31 -17.58
CA LYS A 160 8.15 -28.91 -17.45
C LYS A 160 9.22 -27.88 -17.06
N PRO A 161 10.21 -28.25 -16.22
CA PRO A 161 11.35 -27.39 -15.91
C PRO A 161 12.20 -27.16 -17.17
N ASN A 162 12.99 -26.07 -17.15
CA ASN A 162 13.86 -25.76 -18.27
C ASN A 162 15.00 -26.79 -18.36
N PRO A 163 15.15 -27.52 -19.49
CA PRO A 163 16.17 -28.55 -19.63
C PRO A 163 17.61 -28.03 -19.58
N LYS A 164 17.84 -26.71 -19.71
CA LYS A 164 19.17 -26.11 -19.53
C LYS A 164 19.62 -26.05 -18.07
N PHE A 165 18.69 -26.20 -17.13
CA PHE A 165 18.93 -26.08 -15.69
C PHE A 165 18.38 -27.29 -14.92
N ALA A 166 18.02 -28.36 -15.63
CA ALA A 166 17.42 -29.58 -15.09
C ALA A 166 18.49 -30.62 -14.71
#